data_AF-A0A524QQF4-F1
#
_entry.id   AF-A0A524QQF4-F1
#
_cell.length_a   1.000
_cell.length_b   1.000
_cell.length_c   1.000
_cell.angle_alpha   90.00
_cell.angle_beta   90.00
_cell.angle_gamma   90.00
#
_symmetry.space_group_name_H-M   'P 1'
#
loop_
_entity.id
_entity.type
_entity.pdbx_description
1 polymer ?
#
loop_
_entity_poly.entity_id
_entity_poly.type
_entity_poly.pdbx_seq_one_letter_code
_entity_poly.pdbx_strand_id
1 'polypeptide(L)'
;GETVDVQTVVLDQFWKAQGLEERMPRFIKMDIEGFELMALRGASGVLRRCPLVMLEYSPSYMKAASIVPGDLIDLMLGHGFSPNVLSDGKLVPRDTDALKQTDAHVDLFWTR
;
A
#
# COMPACT_ATOMS: atom_id res chain seq x y z
N GLY A 1 0.62 -16.00 -21.11
CA GLY A 1 1.80 -15.18 -20.82
C GLY A 1 2.93 -16.09 -20.40
N GLU A 2 4.17 -15.69 -20.64
CA GLU A 2 5.33 -16.36 -20.07
C GLU A 2 5.51 -15.90 -18.62
N THR A 3 5.95 -16.81 -17.74
CA THR A 3 6.26 -16.50 -16.34
C THR A 3 7.77 -16.49 -16.14
N VAL A 4 8.27 -15.55 -15.34
CA VAL A 4 9.68 -15.48 -14.96
C VAL A 4 9.82 -15.54 -13.45
N ASP A 5 10.81 -16.28 -12.97
CA ASP A 5 11.16 -16.29 -11.56
C ASP A 5 12.00 -15.06 -11.23
N VAL A 6 11.58 -14.31 -10.21
CA VAL A 6 12.28 -13.11 -9.73
C VAL A 6 12.57 -13.22 -8.24
N GLN A 7 13.70 -12.69 -7.82
CA GLN A 7 14.02 -12.58 -6.39
C GLN A 7 13.24 -11.42 -5.76
N THR A 8 12.73 -11.65 -4.56
CA THR A 8 12.03 -10.63 -3.76
C THR A 8 12.73 -10.43 -2.42
N VAL A 9 12.53 -9.26 -1.80
CA VAL A 9 13.09 -8.91 -0.49
C VAL A 9 12.04 -8.19 0.34
N VAL A 10 12.11 -8.37 1.67
CA VAL A 10 11.26 -7.66 2.63
C VAL A 10 11.67 -6.19 2.70
N LEU A 11 10.73 -5.26 2.57
CA LEU A 11 11.05 -3.82 2.48
C LEU A 11 11.81 -3.31 3.71
N ASP A 12 11.43 -3.70 4.92
CA ASP A 12 12.15 -3.34 6.15
C ASP A 12 13.60 -3.87 6.15
N GLN A 13 13.82 -5.10 5.66
CA GLN A 13 15.17 -5.69 5.56
C GLN A 13 16.02 -4.95 4.52
N PHE A 14 15.44 -4.64 3.36
CA PHE A 14 16.10 -3.83 2.34
C PHE A 14 16.47 -2.46 2.90
N TRP A 15 15.54 -1.76 3.54
CA TRP A 15 15.76 -0.44 4.13
C TRP A 15 16.90 -0.43 5.13
N LYS A 16 16.95 -1.46 5.99
CA LYS A 16 18.04 -1.68 6.93
C LYS A 16 19.37 -1.98 6.25
N ALA A 17 19.40 -2.88 5.27
CA ALA A 17 20.62 -3.25 4.55
C ALA A 17 21.23 -2.06 3.79
N GLN A 18 20.41 -1.08 3.41
CA GLN A 18 20.86 0.18 2.81
C GLN A 18 21.33 1.23 3.85
N GLY A 19 21.31 0.93 5.15
CA GLY A 19 21.69 1.87 6.21
C GLY A 19 20.73 3.06 6.35
N LEU A 20 19.46 2.90 5.97
CA LEU A 20 18.46 3.97 5.95
C LEU A 20 17.60 4.03 7.21
N GLU A 21 17.91 3.27 8.26
CA GLU A 21 17.08 3.13 9.47
C GLU A 21 16.81 4.47 10.17
N GLU A 22 17.77 5.39 10.13
CA GLU A 22 17.63 6.75 10.68
C GLU A 22 16.89 7.73 9.75
N ARG A 23 16.64 7.34 8.49
CA ARG A 23 15.95 8.19 7.51
C ARG A 23 14.44 7.98 7.57
N MET A 24 13.73 9.10 7.46
CA MET A 24 12.28 9.13 7.31
C MET A 24 11.91 9.19 5.81
N PRO A 25 11.31 8.14 5.23
CA PRO A 25 10.75 8.23 3.88
C PRO A 25 9.62 9.25 3.88
N ARG A 26 9.70 10.26 3.02
CA ARG A 26 8.68 11.33 2.92
C ARG A 26 7.44 10.88 2.15
N PHE A 27 7.62 9.94 1.23
CA PHE A 27 6.59 9.42 0.36
C PHE A 27 6.98 8.02 -0.10
N ILE A 28 5.99 7.13 -0.22
CA ILE A 28 6.14 5.81 -0.84
C ILE A 28 5.05 5.68 -1.91
N LYS A 29 5.41 5.33 -3.14
CA LYS A 29 4.47 4.82 -4.14
C LYS A 29 4.66 3.30 -4.25
N MET A 30 3.56 2.56 -4.30
CA MET A 30 3.53 1.13 -4.54
C MET A 30 2.41 0.81 -5.52
N ASP A 31 2.77 0.13 -6.60
CA ASP A 31 1.92 -0.15 -7.75
C ASP A 31 2.50 -1.43 -8.35
N ILE A 32 2.03 -2.57 -7.81
CA ILE A 32 2.58 -3.90 -8.05
C ILE A 32 1.46 -4.90 -8.39
N GLU A 33 0.42 -4.42 -9.05
CA GLU A 33 -0.66 -5.19 -9.67
C GLU A 33 -1.42 -6.11 -8.68
N GLY A 34 -1.74 -5.61 -7.48
CA GLY A 34 -2.57 -6.32 -6.50
C GLY A 34 -1.80 -7.07 -5.40
N PHE A 35 -0.47 -7.01 -5.38
CA PHE A 35 0.36 -7.61 -4.32
C PHE A 35 0.77 -6.63 -3.20
N GLU A 36 0.18 -5.43 -3.17
CA GLU A 36 0.51 -4.35 -2.23
C GLU A 36 0.44 -4.82 -0.78
N LEU A 37 -0.61 -5.57 -0.42
CA LEU A 37 -0.77 -6.09 0.95
C LEU A 37 0.43 -6.94 1.38
N MET A 38 0.95 -7.78 0.48
CA MET A 38 2.07 -8.68 0.81
C MET A 38 3.37 -7.89 1.01
N ALA A 39 3.63 -6.89 0.19
CA ALA A 39 4.76 -5.99 0.37
C ALA A 39 4.63 -5.17 1.67
N LEU A 40 3.44 -4.66 1.98
CA LEU A 40 3.17 -3.84 3.17
C LEU A 40 3.33 -4.62 4.49
N ARG A 41 2.98 -5.91 4.51
CA ARG A 41 3.24 -6.78 5.68
C ARG A 41 4.73 -6.86 6.04
N GLY A 42 5.62 -6.68 5.06
CA GLY A 42 7.06 -6.60 5.24
C GLY A 42 7.62 -5.19 5.47
N ALA A 43 6.77 -4.18 5.65
CA ALA A 43 7.14 -2.76 5.65
C ALA A 43 6.73 -2.01 6.92
N SER A 44 6.31 -2.70 7.99
CA SER A 44 5.77 -2.08 9.20
C SER A 44 6.72 -1.03 9.81
N GLY A 45 8.03 -1.29 9.81
CA GLY A 45 9.05 -0.36 10.31
C GLY A 45 9.13 0.91 9.48
N VAL A 46 9.20 0.78 8.15
CA VAL A 46 9.20 1.89 7.20
C VAL A 46 7.88 2.68 7.27
N LEU A 47 6.72 2.01 7.27
CA LEU A 47 5.39 2.62 7.35
C LEU A 47 5.21 3.43 8.64
N ARG A 48 5.73 2.94 9.78
CA ARG A 48 5.69 3.67 11.05
C ARG A 48 6.35 5.05 10.98
N ARG A 49 7.27 5.29 10.04
CA ARG A 49 7.95 6.58 9.86
C ARG A 49 7.43 7.38 8.66
N CYS A 50 6.81 6.73 7.68
CA CYS A 50 6.35 7.41 6.46
C CYS A 50 5.03 8.19 6.68
N PRO A 51 4.94 9.49 6.35
CA PRO A 51 3.69 10.25 6.52
C PRO A 51 2.69 10.09 5.36
N LEU A 52 3.16 9.68 4.17
CA LEU A 52 2.34 9.64 2.96
C LEU A 52 2.68 8.42 2.12
N VAL A 53 1.67 7.61 1.80
CA VAL A 53 1.81 6.42 0.95
C VAL A 53 0.75 6.47 -0.15
N MET A 54 1.13 6.17 -1.38
CA MET A 54 0.22 6.00 -2.49
C MET A 54 0.24 4.52 -2.90
N LEU A 55 -0.92 3.88 -2.85
CA LEU A 55 -1.11 2.49 -3.23
C LEU A 55 -2.08 2.39 -4.39
N GLU A 56 -1.75 1.56 -5.37
CA GLU A 56 -2.76 0.99 -6.25
C GLU A 56 -3.69 0.10 -5.41
N TYR A 57 -5.00 0.31 -5.48
CA TYR A 57 -6.00 -0.58 -4.89
C TYR A 57 -6.81 -1.20 -6.01
N SER A 58 -6.52 -2.48 -6.29
CA SER A 58 -7.14 -3.25 -7.37
C SER A 58 -7.80 -4.52 -6.82
N PRO A 59 -9.04 -4.42 -6.27
CA PRO A 59 -9.72 -5.56 -5.64
C PRO A 59 -9.83 -6.81 -6.52
N SER A 60 -10.02 -6.62 -7.83
CA SER A 60 -10.11 -7.72 -8.80
C SER A 60 -8.79 -8.49 -8.91
N TYR A 61 -7.64 -7.80 -8.96
CA TYR A 61 -6.32 -8.42 -9.03
C TYR A 61 -5.94 -9.09 -7.71
N MET A 62 -6.23 -8.41 -6.60
CA MET A 62 -6.04 -8.97 -5.26
C MET A 62 -6.81 -10.29 -5.09
N LYS A 63 -8.10 -10.30 -5.45
CA LYS A 63 -8.95 -11.51 -5.38
C LYS A 63 -8.42 -12.62 -6.30
N ALA A 64 -7.95 -12.30 -7.50
CA ALA A 64 -7.33 -13.27 -8.41
C ALA A 64 -6.06 -13.91 -7.80
N ALA A 65 -5.33 -13.16 -6.99
CA ALA A 65 -4.20 -13.63 -6.19
C ALA A 65 -4.60 -14.28 -4.85
N SER A 66 -5.89 -14.55 -4.61
CA SER A 66 -6.43 -15.06 -3.34
C SER A 66 -6.15 -14.16 -2.12
N ILE A 67 -6.02 -12.85 -2.36
CA ILE A 67 -5.85 -11.82 -1.33
C ILE A 67 -7.21 -11.17 -1.06
N VAL A 68 -7.55 -10.98 0.23
CA VAL A 68 -8.75 -10.27 0.65
C VAL A 68 -8.48 -8.76 0.61
N PRO A 69 -9.16 -7.97 -0.25
CA PRO A 69 -8.86 -6.53 -0.39
C PRO A 69 -9.04 -5.72 0.90
N GLY A 70 -10.04 -6.09 1.71
CA GLY A 70 -10.31 -5.45 2.99
C GLY A 70 -9.13 -5.50 3.97
N ASP A 71 -8.30 -6.54 3.91
CA ASP A 71 -7.13 -6.69 4.78
C ASP A 71 -6.09 -5.59 4.52
N LEU A 72 -5.98 -5.07 3.29
CA LEU A 72 -5.11 -3.94 2.97
C LEU A 72 -5.62 -2.67 3.65
N ILE A 73 -6.94 -2.43 3.56
CA ILE A 73 -7.58 -1.29 4.21
C ILE A 73 -7.36 -1.37 5.72
N ASP A 74 -7.61 -2.54 6.33
CA ASP A 74 -7.43 -2.76 7.76
C ASP A 74 -5.97 -2.61 8.22
N LEU A 75 -5.01 -3.11 7.43
CA LEU A 75 -3.59 -2.94 7.72
C LEU A 75 -3.20 -1.46 7.74
N MET A 76 -3.63 -0.69 6.74
CA MET A 76 -3.28 0.73 6.65
C MET A 76 -3.93 1.56 7.76
N LEU A 77 -5.19 1.26 8.09
CA LEU A 77 -5.88 1.84 9.25
C LEU A 77 -5.17 1.50 10.56
N GLY A 78 -4.70 0.25 10.73
CA GLY A 78 -3.92 -0.19 11.88
C GLY A 78 -2.57 0.54 12.03
N HIS A 79 -2.03 1.07 10.94
CA HIS A 79 -0.85 1.94 10.94
C HIS A 79 -1.16 3.44 11.17
N GLY A 80 -2.44 3.78 11.36
CA GLY A 80 -2.90 5.15 11.63
C GLY A 80 -3.09 6.01 10.37
N PHE A 81 -3.11 5.42 9.18
CA PHE A 81 -3.37 6.16 7.95
C PHE A 81 -4.87 6.30 7.68
N SER A 82 -5.23 7.39 6.99
CA SER A 82 -6.57 7.59 6.42
C SER A 82 -6.52 7.59 4.90
N PRO A 83 -7.46 6.92 4.19
CA PRO A 83 -7.46 6.86 2.73
C PRO A 83 -8.06 8.12 2.11
N ASN A 84 -7.46 8.54 1.00
CA ASN A 84 -7.91 9.65 0.17
C ASN A 84 -7.76 9.28 -1.30
N VAL A 85 -8.41 10.04 -2.19
CA VAL A 85 -8.10 10.07 -3.62
C VAL A 85 -7.59 11.46 -4.00
N LEU A 86 -6.80 11.54 -5.06
CA LEU A 86 -6.46 12.81 -5.66
C LEU A 86 -7.57 13.23 -6.64
N SER A 87 -8.19 14.39 -6.40
CA SER A 87 -9.18 15.01 -7.29
C SER A 87 -8.90 16.49 -7.40
N ASP A 88 -8.78 17.01 -8.62
CA ASP A 88 -8.49 18.43 -8.90
C ASP A 88 -7.29 18.96 -8.10
N GLY A 89 -6.23 18.16 -8.00
CA GLY A 89 -5.00 18.51 -7.27
C GLY A 89 -5.12 18.52 -5.75
N LYS A 90 -6.23 18.03 -5.19
CA LYS A 90 -6.47 17.95 -3.75
C LYS A 90 -6.75 16.53 -3.30
N LEU A 91 -6.32 16.21 -2.09
CA LEU A 91 -6.70 14.95 -1.45
C LEU A 91 -8.12 15.07 -0.91
N VAL A 92 -8.99 14.16 -1.35
CA VAL A 92 -10.37 14.05 -0.91
C VAL A 92 -10.51 12.74 -0.13
N PRO A 93 -10.96 12.79 1.15
CA PRO A 93 -11.13 11.59 1.97
C PRO A 93 -12.05 10.57 1.31
N ARG A 94 -11.78 9.29 1.58
CA ARG A 94 -12.63 8.18 1.17
C ARG A 94 -13.17 7.42 2.37
N ASP A 95 -14.41 6.99 2.23
CA ASP A 95 -15.04 6.12 3.20
C ASP A 95 -14.47 4.70 3.12
N THR A 96 -14.04 4.15 4.25
CA THR A 96 -13.36 2.85 4.29
C THR A 96 -14.31 1.69 4.01
N ASP A 97 -15.58 1.80 4.43
CA ASP A 97 -16.55 0.73 4.22
C ASP A 97 -16.95 0.64 2.75
N ALA A 98 -17.12 1.79 2.08
CA ALA A 98 -17.30 1.88 0.65
C ALA A 98 -16.10 1.31 -0.13
N LEU A 99 -14.86 1.58 0.32
CA LEU A 99 -13.65 1.00 -0.29
C LEU A 99 -13.56 -0.52 -0.13
N LYS A 100 -14.04 -1.08 0.98
CA LYS A 100 -14.08 -2.54 1.18
C LYS A 100 -15.12 -3.24 0.30
N GLN A 101 -16.14 -2.51 -0.14
CA GLN A 101 -17.26 -3.05 -0.93
C GLN A 101 -17.11 -2.83 -2.44
N THR A 102 -16.16 -1.99 -2.87
CA THR A 102 -15.95 -1.70 -4.28
C THR A 102 -15.06 -2.74 -4.96
N ASP A 103 -15.30 -2.93 -6.26
CA ASP A 103 -14.38 -3.62 -7.18
C ASP A 103 -13.64 -2.64 -8.11
N ALA A 104 -13.86 -1.34 -7.90
CA ALA A 104 -13.19 -0.31 -8.68
C ALA A 104 -11.70 -0.30 -8.39
N HIS A 105 -10.93 -0.15 -9.45
CA HIS A 105 -9.51 0.14 -9.39
C HIS A 105 -9.29 1.62 -9.03
N VAL A 106 -8.54 1.90 -7.97
CA VAL A 106 -8.37 3.26 -7.44
C VAL A 106 -6.97 3.48 -6.90
N ASP A 107 -6.35 4.60 -7.25
CA ASP A 107 -5.15 5.11 -6.56
C ASP A 107 -5.55 5.73 -5.21
N LEU A 108 -5.12 5.10 -4.12
CA LEU A 108 -5.36 5.57 -2.77
C LEU A 108 -4.14 6.27 -2.19
N PHE A 109 -4.35 7.49 -1.71
CA PHE A 109 -3.39 8.28 -0.97
C PHE A 109 -3.68 8.18 0.52
N TRP A 110 -2.77 7.55 1.24
CA TRP A 110 -2.83 7.28 2.66
C TRP A 110 -2.03 8.32 3.43
N THR A 111 -2.70 9.12 4.26
CA THR A 111 -2.10 10.24 5.02
C THR A 111 -2.22 10.04 6.52
N ARG A 112 -1.28 10.58 7.30
CA ARG A 112 -1.32 10.68 8.77
C ARG A 112 -0.65 11.95 9.27
#